data_AF-A0A1Q7JPU5-F1
#
_entry.id   AF-A0A1Q7JPU5-F1
#
_cell.length_a   1.000
_cell.length_b   1.000
_cell.length_c   1.000
_cell.angle_alpha   90.00
_cell.angle_beta   90.00
_cell.angle_gamma   90.00
#
_symmetry.space_group_name_H-M   'P 1'
#
loop_
_entity.id
_entity.type
_entity.pdbx_description
1 polymer ?
#
loop_
_entity_poly.entity_id
_entity_poly.type
_entity_poly.pdbx_seq_one_letter_code
_entity_poly.pdbx_strand_id
1 'polypeptide(L)'
;MVESRSLPPERVAAFLEYACPDARVIGPGARRSAQNAAMRILTRHPDIARDSLYTAVVCGDLEEVQRILSVRPDAASENGGPKGWPPLLYLCNARLPLATARDNPSTLREPQGRPEQGRGTTSSGQAPVAIARALLDRGADPNSYYVLRGVEDYHYTALTCVLGRGEEVATLHPDAEALARLLLERGAEPYDTQLLYNVFADNTSRPLLGDDIIWLLELIYTHSVQRGRQADWNDPTWSMLDMGGGRPAARYLLEAAVEGNHLELAQWFLTHGASPNALSWPGSRLTHTLHEEALRRGFTEMADLLLRFGATPGVVRLDDRETFEAACVRLDRHAAQAILERHPEYLHDPGPMMTAARLDRLDVAALLLDLGMSPDVSDTGGARALHMAAGANALRVTRLLVERGAEIDFRDPAYDATPFGWAVHYDQPRTIEYLRRISRDVFNLAGTGHVERLRQVLSAEPERAKEMHWGVTPLFCLPDDEQRAMEVVELFLACGTDTAIRNRAGLTAEECARKEGFEEVAARLQF
;
A
#
# COMPACT_ATOMS: atom_id res chain seq x y z
N MET A 1 5.01 37.25 -31.59
CA MET A 1 5.45 35.84 -31.68
C MET A 1 5.85 35.44 -30.28
N VAL A 2 4.92 34.82 -29.54
CA VAL A 2 5.26 34.13 -28.30
C VAL A 2 5.86 32.82 -28.76
N GLU A 3 7.16 32.64 -28.58
CA GLU A 3 7.77 31.32 -28.74
C GLU A 3 7.02 30.36 -27.80
N SER A 4 6.24 29.47 -28.39
CA SER A 4 5.78 28.24 -27.75
C SER A 4 7.02 27.44 -27.40
N ARG A 5 7.69 27.76 -26.28
CA ARG A 5 8.74 26.92 -25.73
C ARG A 5 8.03 25.66 -25.27
N SER A 6 8.09 24.62 -26.10
CA SER A 6 7.80 23.25 -25.70
C SER A 6 8.52 23.01 -24.37
N LEU A 7 7.77 22.55 -23.37
CA LEU A 7 8.36 22.15 -22.10
C LEU A 7 9.51 21.16 -22.34
N PRO A 8 10.55 21.18 -21.51
CA PRO A 8 11.63 20.22 -21.64
C PRO A 8 11.06 18.79 -21.53
N PRO A 9 11.36 17.88 -22.49
CA PRO A 9 10.78 16.52 -22.52
C PRO A 9 10.97 15.75 -21.20
N GLU A 10 12.09 15.99 -20.50
CA GLU A 10 12.37 15.42 -19.20
C GLU A 10 11.35 15.80 -18.12
N ARG A 11 10.73 16.99 -18.22
CA ARG A 11 9.73 17.47 -17.27
C ARG A 11 8.39 16.75 -17.46
N VAL A 12 7.97 16.59 -18.71
CA VAL A 12 6.77 15.83 -19.08
C VAL A 12 6.93 14.36 -18.67
N ALA A 13 8.11 13.78 -18.91
CA ALA A 13 8.44 12.44 -18.46
C ALA A 13 8.36 12.30 -16.93
N ALA A 14 8.98 13.21 -16.17
CA ALA A 14 8.90 13.19 -14.71
C ALA A 14 7.45 13.29 -14.21
N PHE A 15 6.65 14.20 -14.79
CA PHE A 15 5.23 14.32 -14.45
C PHE A 15 4.48 13.00 -14.63
N LEU A 16 4.60 12.36 -15.81
CA LEU A 16 3.91 11.09 -16.09
C LEU A 16 4.40 9.94 -15.18
N GLU A 17 5.69 9.91 -14.82
CA GLU A 17 6.22 8.91 -13.89
C GLU A 17 5.60 9.02 -12.48
N TYR A 18 5.47 10.25 -11.98
CA TYR A 18 4.94 10.53 -10.64
C TYR A 18 3.41 10.49 -10.57
N ALA A 19 2.73 10.94 -11.64
CA ALA A 19 1.27 10.94 -11.72
C ALA A 19 0.67 9.53 -11.88
N CYS A 20 1.46 8.61 -12.44
CA CYS A 20 1.11 7.20 -12.62
C CYS A 20 2.12 6.29 -11.91
N PRO A 21 2.13 6.27 -10.56
CA PRO A 21 3.05 5.42 -9.82
C PRO A 21 2.71 3.94 -10.10
N ASP A 22 3.69 3.19 -10.58
CA ASP A 22 3.54 1.74 -10.79
C ASP A 22 3.83 0.96 -9.50
N ALA A 23 3.74 -0.38 -9.58
CA ALA A 23 3.94 -1.27 -8.43
C ALA A 23 5.32 -1.20 -7.77
N ARG A 24 6.29 -0.43 -8.29
CA ARG A 24 7.58 -0.16 -7.63
C ARG A 24 7.49 0.93 -6.57
N VAL A 25 6.44 1.75 -6.57
CA VAL A 25 6.19 2.78 -5.55
C VAL A 25 5.33 2.16 -4.46
N ILE A 26 5.99 1.66 -3.41
CA ILE A 26 5.39 0.88 -2.31
C ILE A 26 5.28 1.76 -1.07
N GLY A 27 4.17 1.67 -0.34
CA GLY A 27 3.92 2.49 0.85
C GLY A 27 3.01 3.69 0.57
N PRO A 28 2.09 4.04 1.50
CA PRO A 28 1.22 5.20 1.37
C PRO A 28 2.03 6.50 1.33
N GLY A 29 3.13 6.58 2.10
CA GLY A 29 4.04 7.72 2.10
C GLY A 29 4.70 7.98 0.74
N ALA A 30 5.24 6.93 0.10
CA ALA A 30 5.91 7.05 -1.20
C ALA A 30 4.92 7.45 -2.31
N ARG A 31 3.71 6.90 -2.28
CA ARG A 31 2.65 7.25 -3.24
C ARG A 31 2.17 8.69 -3.07
N ARG A 32 2.01 9.17 -1.83
CA ARG A 32 1.71 10.58 -1.55
C ARG A 32 2.81 11.49 -2.04
N SER A 33 4.08 11.15 -1.78
CA SER A 33 5.21 11.93 -2.26
C SER A 33 5.24 12.01 -3.79
N ALA A 34 5.01 10.90 -4.50
CA ALA A 34 4.86 10.90 -5.95
C ALA A 34 3.69 11.80 -6.42
N GLN A 35 2.52 11.69 -5.79
CA GLN A 35 1.37 12.55 -6.09
C GLN A 35 1.70 14.04 -5.87
N ASN A 36 2.38 14.37 -4.77
CA ASN A 36 2.79 15.73 -4.44
C ASN A 36 3.83 16.27 -5.44
N ALA A 37 4.80 15.46 -5.86
CA ALA A 37 5.76 15.81 -6.91
C ALA A 37 5.05 16.10 -8.24
N ALA A 38 4.13 15.23 -8.67
CA ALA A 38 3.36 15.43 -9.88
C ALA A 38 2.51 16.72 -9.83
N MET A 39 1.84 16.98 -8.70
CA MET A 39 1.06 18.20 -8.50
C MET A 39 1.93 19.46 -8.47
N ARG A 40 3.14 19.39 -7.88
CA ARG A 40 4.11 20.49 -7.88
C ARG A 40 4.56 20.83 -9.31
N ILE A 41 4.90 19.82 -10.10
CA ILE A 41 5.27 19.98 -11.51
C ILE A 41 4.11 20.60 -12.30
N LEU A 42 2.89 20.06 -12.18
CA LEU A 42 1.70 20.54 -12.89
C LEU A 42 1.32 21.98 -12.50
N THR A 43 1.43 22.33 -11.22
CA THR A 43 1.13 23.69 -10.73
C THR A 43 2.08 24.73 -11.33
N ARG A 44 3.35 24.38 -11.49
CA ARG A 44 4.37 25.24 -12.12
C ARG A 44 4.23 25.30 -13.64
N HIS A 45 3.82 24.19 -14.26
CA HIS A 45 3.74 24.01 -15.71
C HIS A 45 2.36 23.47 -16.13
N PRO A 46 1.30 24.30 -16.07
CA PRO A 46 -0.07 23.86 -16.36
C PRO A 46 -0.27 23.45 -17.83
N ASP A 47 0.60 23.89 -18.73
CA ASP A 47 0.64 23.52 -20.14
C ASP A 47 0.98 22.04 -20.37
N ILE A 48 1.57 21.34 -19.40
CA ILE A 48 1.80 19.89 -19.44
C ILE A 48 0.50 19.14 -19.74
N ALA A 49 -0.65 19.60 -19.23
CA ALA A 49 -1.94 18.94 -19.40
C ALA A 49 -2.36 18.75 -20.87
N ARG A 50 -1.79 19.55 -21.79
CA ARG A 50 -2.10 19.49 -23.23
C ARG A 50 -0.89 19.18 -24.11
N ASP A 51 0.22 18.76 -23.51
CA ASP A 51 1.45 18.41 -24.23
C ASP A 51 1.27 17.20 -25.15
N SER A 52 0.59 16.15 -24.66
CA SER A 52 0.37 14.91 -25.40
C SER A 52 -0.94 14.23 -25.01
N LEU A 53 -1.32 13.18 -25.76
CA LEU A 53 -2.46 12.35 -25.40
C LEU A 53 -2.30 11.75 -24.00
N TYR A 54 -1.09 11.33 -23.62
CA TYR A 54 -0.81 10.71 -22.33
C TYR A 54 -1.02 11.69 -21.17
N THR A 55 -0.53 12.93 -21.30
CA THR A 55 -0.72 13.94 -20.25
C THR A 55 -2.17 14.41 -20.17
N ALA A 56 -2.86 14.55 -21.29
CA ALA A 56 -4.29 14.88 -21.32
C ALA A 56 -5.15 13.81 -20.64
N VAL A 57 -4.84 12.53 -20.89
CA VAL A 57 -5.48 11.38 -20.22
C VAL A 57 -5.27 11.43 -18.71
N VAL A 58 -4.02 11.61 -18.26
CA VAL A 58 -3.66 11.66 -16.83
C VAL A 58 -4.27 12.89 -16.13
N CYS A 59 -4.40 13.99 -16.86
CA CYS A 59 -5.02 15.23 -16.37
C CYS A 59 -6.55 15.23 -16.47
N GLY A 60 -7.17 14.18 -17.02
CA GLY A 60 -8.62 14.13 -17.20
C GLY A 60 -9.19 15.15 -18.20
N ASP A 61 -8.38 15.70 -19.12
CA ASP A 61 -8.84 16.66 -20.14
C ASP A 61 -9.52 15.91 -21.30
N LEU A 62 -10.80 15.57 -21.11
CA LEU A 62 -11.61 14.83 -22.08
C LEU A 62 -11.71 15.56 -23.43
N GLU A 63 -11.81 16.88 -23.42
CA GLU A 63 -11.92 17.69 -24.65
C GLU A 63 -10.65 17.53 -25.50
N GLU A 64 -9.48 17.64 -24.86
CA GLU A 64 -8.21 17.48 -25.55
C GLU A 64 -7.98 16.04 -26.04
N VAL A 65 -8.33 15.05 -25.22
CA VAL A 65 -8.31 13.63 -25.63
C VAL A 65 -9.16 13.43 -26.89
N GLN A 66 -10.41 13.91 -26.90
CA GLN A 66 -11.30 13.78 -28.05
C GLN A 66 -10.76 14.53 -29.26
N ARG A 67 -10.19 15.73 -29.07
CA ARG A 67 -9.57 16.51 -30.14
C ARG A 67 -8.44 15.73 -30.81
N ILE A 68 -7.49 15.20 -30.04
CA ILE A 68 -6.37 14.41 -30.57
C ILE A 68 -6.87 13.16 -31.29
N LEU A 69 -7.77 12.41 -30.66
CA LEU A 69 -8.32 11.17 -31.19
C LEU A 69 -9.24 11.35 -32.40
N SER A 70 -9.77 12.56 -32.63
CA SER A 70 -10.51 12.89 -33.86
C SER A 70 -9.60 13.01 -35.08
N VAL A 71 -8.33 13.38 -34.87
CA VAL A 71 -7.33 13.54 -35.93
C VAL A 71 -6.50 12.28 -36.09
N ARG A 72 -6.13 11.62 -34.99
CA ARG A 72 -5.35 10.37 -34.97
C ARG A 72 -6.03 9.33 -34.08
N PRO A 73 -7.02 8.58 -34.59
CA PRO A 73 -7.71 7.54 -33.82
C PRO A 73 -6.77 6.46 -33.28
N ASP A 74 -5.78 6.10 -34.08
CA ASP A 74 -4.78 5.04 -33.86
C ASP A 74 -3.95 5.31 -32.59
N ALA A 75 -3.83 6.58 -32.19
CA ALA A 75 -3.13 7.02 -30.98
C ALA A 75 -3.71 6.40 -29.70
N ALA A 76 -4.97 5.93 -29.73
CA ALA A 76 -5.60 5.24 -28.61
C ALA A 76 -4.86 3.97 -28.17
N SER A 77 -4.07 3.37 -29.07
CA SER A 77 -3.33 2.12 -28.83
C SER A 77 -1.82 2.28 -28.98
N GLU A 78 -1.33 3.49 -29.26
CA GLU A 78 0.11 3.76 -29.42
C GLU A 78 0.81 3.79 -28.05
N ASN A 79 1.83 2.95 -27.89
CA ASN A 79 2.70 2.97 -26.72
C ASN A 79 3.58 4.22 -26.70
N GLY A 80 3.65 4.90 -25.56
CA GLY A 80 4.49 6.09 -25.43
C GLY A 80 4.66 6.59 -23.99
N GLY A 81 5.16 7.82 -23.88
CA GLY A 81 5.62 8.40 -22.62
C GLY A 81 6.80 7.63 -22.00
N PRO A 82 7.21 7.98 -20.77
CA PRO A 82 8.40 7.40 -20.12
C PRO A 82 8.28 5.90 -19.81
N LYS A 83 7.06 5.37 -19.72
CA LYS A 83 6.81 3.95 -19.41
C LYS A 83 6.55 3.09 -20.65
N GLY A 84 6.46 3.68 -21.84
CA GLY A 84 6.14 2.95 -23.07
C GLY A 84 4.77 2.28 -23.02
N TRP A 85 3.81 2.89 -22.33
CA TRP A 85 2.47 2.34 -22.12
C TRP A 85 1.47 2.92 -23.13
N PRO A 86 0.38 2.20 -23.46
CA PRO A 86 -0.74 2.79 -24.17
C PRO A 86 -1.50 3.77 -23.24
N PRO A 87 -2.25 4.74 -23.79
CA PRO A 87 -2.96 5.74 -22.99
C PRO A 87 -3.90 5.14 -21.95
N LEU A 88 -4.53 4.00 -22.24
CA LEU A 88 -5.43 3.32 -21.30
C LEU A 88 -4.71 2.92 -20.00
N LEU A 89 -3.47 2.46 -20.05
CA LEU A 89 -2.72 2.09 -18.84
C LEU A 89 -2.33 3.33 -18.01
N TYR A 90 -2.02 4.46 -18.65
CA TYR A 90 -1.82 5.72 -17.92
C TYR A 90 -3.08 6.15 -17.20
N LEU A 91 -4.25 6.07 -17.85
CA LEU A 91 -5.55 6.37 -17.22
C LEU A 91 -5.77 5.50 -15.98
N CYS A 92 -5.62 4.18 -16.14
CA CYS A 92 -5.86 3.22 -15.06
C CYS A 92 -4.91 3.43 -13.86
N ASN A 93 -3.68 3.92 -14.09
CA ASN A 93 -2.69 4.19 -13.05
C ASN A 93 -2.68 5.64 -12.54
N ALA A 94 -3.45 6.56 -13.13
CA ALA A 94 -3.44 7.95 -12.71
C ALA A 94 -3.93 8.11 -11.26
N ARG A 95 -3.22 8.89 -10.44
CA ARG A 95 -3.53 9.13 -9.01
C ARG A 95 -3.54 10.61 -8.62
N LEU A 96 -3.88 11.50 -9.54
CA LEU A 96 -3.88 12.95 -9.26
C LEU A 96 -5.19 13.41 -8.60
N PRO A 97 -5.12 14.26 -7.54
CA PRO A 97 -6.28 14.86 -6.91
C PRO A 97 -6.67 16.14 -7.68
N LEU A 98 -7.11 15.97 -8.93
CA LEU A 98 -7.44 17.12 -9.77
C LEU A 98 -8.79 17.69 -9.35
N ALA A 99 -8.81 18.98 -9.03
CA ALA A 99 -10.06 19.68 -8.81
C ALA A 99 -10.84 19.71 -10.13
N THR A 100 -12.08 19.20 -10.09
CA THR A 100 -13.01 19.37 -11.21
C THR A 100 -13.20 20.86 -11.49
N ALA A 101 -13.59 21.24 -12.70
CA ALA A 101 -13.76 22.62 -13.18
C ALA A 101 -14.79 23.50 -12.42
N ARG A 102 -15.08 23.22 -11.14
CA ARG A 102 -15.86 24.06 -10.21
C ARG A 102 -15.00 24.81 -9.20
N ASP A 103 -13.75 24.41 -8.94
CA ASP A 103 -12.90 25.12 -7.98
C ASP A 103 -12.08 26.21 -8.70
N ASN A 104 -12.81 27.20 -9.21
CA ASN A 104 -12.21 28.47 -9.60
C ASN A 104 -11.87 29.25 -8.30
N PRO A 105 -10.61 29.64 -8.03
CA PRO A 105 -10.17 30.17 -6.73
C PRO A 105 -10.70 31.57 -6.34
N SER A 106 -11.81 32.04 -6.90
CA SER A 106 -12.31 33.41 -6.67
C SER A 106 -13.32 33.56 -5.52
N THR A 107 -13.71 32.50 -4.80
CA THR A 107 -14.60 32.65 -3.63
C THR A 107 -14.25 31.67 -2.50
N LEU A 108 -13.17 31.95 -1.78
CA LEU A 108 -12.92 31.36 -0.46
C LEU A 108 -13.73 32.13 0.60
N ARG A 109 -14.86 31.56 1.04
CA ARG A 109 -15.41 31.80 2.38
C ARG A 109 -15.53 30.46 3.09
N GLU A 110 -15.03 30.43 4.31
CA GLU A 110 -14.88 29.26 5.19
C GLU A 110 -16.19 28.45 5.37
N PRO A 111 -16.12 27.11 5.51
CA PRO A 111 -17.30 26.31 5.80
C PRO A 111 -17.53 26.20 7.32
N GLN A 112 -18.67 26.71 7.79
CA GLN A 112 -19.32 26.28 9.03
C GLN A 112 -20.54 25.43 8.69
N GLY A 113 -20.59 24.17 9.13
CA GLY A 113 -21.82 23.36 9.10
C GLY A 113 -21.60 21.85 8.96
N ARG A 114 -22.31 21.06 9.78
CA ARG A 114 -22.26 19.59 9.90
C ARG A 114 -22.74 18.85 8.63
N PRO A 115 -22.34 17.58 8.41
CA PRO A 115 -22.82 16.81 7.27
C PRO A 115 -24.22 16.23 7.55
N GLU A 116 -25.19 16.60 6.72
CA GLU A 116 -26.46 15.88 6.58
C GLU A 116 -26.38 14.92 5.39
N GLN A 117 -26.91 13.71 5.59
CA GLN A 117 -27.04 12.66 4.58
C GLN A 117 -28.09 13.05 3.53
N GLY A 118 -27.71 13.03 2.25
CA GLY A 118 -28.62 13.22 1.13
C GLY A 118 -28.05 12.66 -0.16
N ARG A 119 -28.75 11.66 -0.74
CA ARG A 119 -28.50 11.12 -2.09
C ARG A 119 -28.51 12.26 -3.11
N GLY A 120 -27.38 12.41 -3.81
CA GLY A 120 -27.21 13.33 -4.94
C GLY A 120 -26.08 12.84 -5.85
N THR A 121 -26.39 11.89 -6.73
CA THR A 121 -25.50 11.46 -7.81
C THR A 121 -25.47 12.50 -8.91
N THR A 122 -24.34 13.17 -9.15
CA THR A 122 -23.82 13.56 -10.49
C THR A 122 -22.47 14.31 -10.40
N SER A 123 -21.55 13.90 -11.28
CA SER A 123 -20.41 14.65 -11.88
C SER A 123 -19.02 14.73 -11.21
N SER A 124 -18.57 13.72 -10.46
CA SER A 124 -17.12 13.48 -10.25
C SER A 124 -16.58 12.32 -11.10
N GLY A 125 -17.37 11.26 -11.32
CA GLY A 125 -16.92 10.05 -12.03
C GLY A 125 -17.21 9.94 -13.53
N GLN A 126 -17.37 11.07 -14.23
CA GLN A 126 -17.63 11.04 -15.68
C GLN A 126 -16.38 11.20 -16.54
N ALA A 127 -15.37 11.94 -16.10
CA ALA A 127 -14.23 12.25 -16.97
C ALA A 127 -13.33 11.02 -17.25
N PRO A 128 -12.81 10.27 -16.25
CA PRO A 128 -12.01 9.09 -16.52
C PRO A 128 -12.77 8.00 -17.29
N VAL A 129 -14.02 7.75 -16.93
CA VAL A 129 -14.86 6.75 -17.63
C VAL A 129 -15.16 7.17 -19.07
N ALA A 130 -15.40 8.45 -19.33
CA ALA A 130 -15.60 8.96 -20.70
C ALA A 130 -14.32 8.90 -21.52
N ILE A 131 -13.16 9.18 -20.92
CA ILE A 131 -11.85 9.04 -21.57
C ILE A 131 -11.58 7.57 -21.90
N ALA A 132 -11.77 6.65 -20.95
CA ALA A 132 -11.65 5.22 -21.18
C ALA A 132 -12.53 4.76 -22.34
N ARG A 133 -13.80 5.21 -22.37
CA ARG A 133 -14.73 4.90 -23.46
C ARG A 133 -14.23 5.42 -24.80
N ALA A 134 -13.75 6.67 -24.86
CA ALA A 134 -13.22 7.26 -26.09
C ALA A 134 -11.99 6.52 -26.63
N LEU A 135 -11.12 6.03 -25.74
CA LEU A 135 -9.96 5.21 -26.08
C LEU A 135 -10.39 3.83 -26.60
N LEU A 136 -11.26 3.13 -25.86
CA LEU A 136 -11.75 1.79 -26.22
C LEU A 136 -12.56 1.81 -27.53
N ASP A 137 -13.35 2.86 -27.77
CA ASP A 137 -14.08 3.07 -29.04
C ASP A 137 -13.14 3.24 -30.26
N ARG A 138 -11.86 3.55 -30.02
CA ARG A 138 -10.83 3.74 -31.04
C ARG A 138 -9.76 2.65 -31.04
N GLY A 139 -10.06 1.51 -30.40
CA GLY A 139 -9.24 0.30 -30.51
C GLY A 139 -8.19 0.13 -29.43
N ALA A 140 -8.23 0.90 -28.34
CA ALA A 140 -7.43 0.58 -27.15
C ALA A 140 -7.79 -0.83 -26.66
N ASP A 141 -6.79 -1.66 -26.36
CA ASP A 141 -7.00 -3.02 -25.89
C ASP A 141 -7.29 -3.03 -24.38
N PRO A 142 -8.49 -3.46 -23.92
CA PRO A 142 -8.81 -3.56 -22.49
C PRO A 142 -7.97 -4.58 -21.73
N ASN A 143 -7.24 -5.47 -22.43
CA ASN A 143 -6.30 -6.43 -21.86
C ASN A 143 -4.85 -5.95 -21.90
N SER A 144 -4.59 -4.70 -22.28
CA SER A 144 -3.26 -4.10 -22.20
C SER A 144 -2.67 -4.30 -20.80
N TYR A 145 -1.38 -4.64 -20.74
CA TYR A 145 -0.66 -4.85 -19.48
C TYR A 145 0.79 -4.38 -19.58
N TYR A 146 1.44 -4.24 -18.42
CA TYR A 146 2.89 -4.16 -18.34
C TYR A 146 3.43 -5.24 -17.41
N VAL A 147 4.70 -5.61 -17.62
CA VAL A 147 5.39 -6.63 -16.81
C VAL A 147 6.18 -5.96 -15.70
N LEU A 148 5.97 -6.38 -14.45
CA LEU A 148 6.73 -5.87 -13.31
C LEU A 148 8.12 -6.54 -13.24
N ARG A 149 9.19 -5.72 -13.19
CA ARG A 149 10.59 -6.17 -13.01
C ARG A 149 11.09 -7.19 -14.06
N GLY A 150 10.44 -7.27 -15.22
CA GLY A 150 10.82 -8.23 -16.27
C GLY A 150 10.55 -9.69 -15.89
N VAL A 151 9.75 -9.95 -14.86
CA VAL A 151 9.29 -11.28 -14.51
C VAL A 151 8.03 -11.55 -15.32
N GLU A 152 8.14 -12.40 -16.35
CA GLU A 152 7.08 -12.63 -17.34
C GLU A 152 5.71 -12.98 -16.74
N ASP A 153 5.67 -13.58 -15.55
CA ASP A 153 4.41 -14.01 -14.92
C ASP A 153 3.62 -12.88 -14.22
N TYR A 154 4.18 -11.67 -14.08
CA TYR A 154 3.54 -10.56 -13.35
C TYR A 154 2.92 -9.52 -14.28
N HIS A 155 1.76 -9.86 -14.84
CA HIS A 155 0.99 -9.00 -15.72
C HIS A 155 0.10 -8.01 -14.95
N TYR A 156 0.47 -6.73 -14.98
CA TYR A 156 -0.35 -5.64 -14.48
C TYR A 156 -1.28 -5.14 -15.59
N THR A 157 -2.43 -5.79 -15.74
CA THR A 157 -3.44 -5.42 -16.74
C THR A 157 -4.09 -4.07 -16.41
N ALA A 158 -4.83 -3.50 -17.37
CA ALA A 158 -5.69 -2.34 -17.12
C ALA A 158 -6.62 -2.56 -15.91
N LEU A 159 -7.20 -3.75 -15.77
CA LEU A 159 -8.09 -4.10 -14.66
C LEU A 159 -7.31 -4.14 -13.33
N THR A 160 -6.15 -4.80 -13.29
CA THR A 160 -5.23 -4.78 -12.14
C THR A 160 -4.87 -3.35 -11.72
N CYS A 161 -4.58 -2.47 -12.69
CA CYS A 161 -4.15 -1.09 -12.45
C CYS A 161 -5.26 -0.20 -11.88
N VAL A 162 -6.49 -0.34 -12.38
CA VAL A 162 -7.66 0.39 -11.88
C VAL A 162 -7.90 0.07 -10.41
N LEU A 163 -7.79 -1.21 -10.05
CA LEU A 163 -7.99 -1.60 -8.66
C LEU A 163 -6.82 -1.22 -7.79
N GLY A 164 -5.60 -1.25 -8.34
CA GLY A 164 -4.38 -0.76 -7.70
C GLY A 164 -4.00 -1.49 -6.41
N ARG A 165 -4.80 -2.46 -5.95
CA ARG A 165 -4.70 -3.13 -4.64
C ARG A 165 -3.47 -4.04 -4.52
N GLY A 166 -2.31 -3.64 -5.01
CA GLY A 166 -1.05 -4.16 -4.49
C GLY A 166 -0.91 -3.67 -3.06
N GLU A 167 -1.11 -4.58 -2.10
CA GLU A 167 -0.82 -4.45 -0.67
C GLU A 167 -1.63 -3.39 0.11
N GLU A 168 -2.09 -2.28 -0.47
CA GLU A 168 -2.68 -1.17 0.30
C GLU A 168 -4.00 -0.64 -0.28
N VAL A 169 -4.93 -0.19 0.58
CA VAL A 169 -6.28 0.29 0.16
C VAL A 169 -6.29 1.72 -0.38
N ALA A 170 -5.27 2.53 -0.10
CA ALA A 170 -5.16 3.92 -0.55
C ALA A 170 -4.87 4.08 -2.07
N THR A 171 -4.79 2.98 -2.81
CA THR A 171 -4.33 2.93 -4.20
C THR A 171 -5.44 2.69 -5.21
N LEU A 172 -6.69 2.50 -4.76
CA LEU A 172 -7.84 2.31 -5.64
C LEU A 172 -8.03 3.55 -6.53
N HIS A 173 -8.24 3.34 -7.83
CA HIS A 173 -8.62 4.45 -8.70
C HIS A 173 -9.96 5.05 -8.20
N PRO A 174 -10.13 6.38 -8.13
CA PRO A 174 -11.37 6.99 -7.63
C PRO A 174 -12.65 6.48 -8.32
N ASP A 175 -12.55 6.19 -9.61
CA ASP A 175 -13.62 5.62 -10.44
C ASP A 175 -13.50 4.10 -10.68
N ALA A 176 -12.90 3.37 -9.74
CA ALA A 176 -12.50 1.98 -9.98
C ALA A 176 -13.64 1.05 -10.40
N GLU A 177 -14.79 1.13 -9.74
CA GLU A 177 -15.94 0.29 -10.08
C GLU A 177 -16.44 0.56 -11.50
N ALA A 178 -16.60 1.84 -11.87
CA ALA A 178 -17.11 2.23 -13.18
C ALA A 178 -16.12 1.88 -14.30
N LEU A 179 -14.81 2.03 -14.07
CA LEU A 179 -13.77 1.63 -15.01
C LEU A 179 -13.68 0.11 -15.14
N ALA A 180 -13.73 -0.65 -14.03
CA ALA A 180 -13.71 -2.11 -14.05
C ALA A 180 -14.90 -2.68 -14.84
N ARG A 181 -16.12 -2.15 -14.59
CA ARG A 181 -17.32 -2.49 -15.37
C ARG A 181 -17.10 -2.25 -16.87
N LEU A 182 -16.65 -1.05 -17.24
CA LEU A 182 -16.42 -0.70 -18.64
C LEU A 182 -15.36 -1.61 -19.29
N LEU A 183 -14.25 -1.91 -18.61
CA LEU A 183 -13.21 -2.78 -19.13
C LEU A 183 -13.75 -4.20 -19.40
N LEU A 184 -14.49 -4.78 -18.46
CA LEU A 184 -15.10 -6.10 -18.60
C LEU A 184 -16.15 -6.15 -19.72
N GLU A 185 -17.00 -5.12 -19.82
CA GLU A 185 -17.96 -4.92 -20.92
C GLU A 185 -17.26 -4.85 -22.28
N ARG A 186 -16.05 -4.29 -22.33
CA ARG A 186 -15.26 -4.12 -23.56
C ARG A 186 -14.33 -5.27 -23.88
N GLY A 187 -14.30 -6.32 -23.08
CA GLY A 187 -13.55 -7.54 -23.40
C GLY A 187 -12.32 -7.81 -22.54
N ALA A 188 -12.11 -7.07 -21.44
CA ALA A 188 -11.08 -7.44 -20.45
C ALA A 188 -11.32 -8.88 -19.95
N GLU A 189 -10.25 -9.64 -19.73
CA GLU A 189 -10.29 -10.97 -19.14
C GLU A 189 -10.68 -10.86 -17.65
N PRO A 190 -11.83 -11.41 -17.22
CA PRO A 190 -12.24 -11.36 -15.81
C PRO A 190 -11.38 -12.26 -14.89
N TYR A 191 -10.68 -13.28 -15.40
CA TYR A 191 -9.76 -14.10 -14.60
C TYR A 191 -8.38 -13.45 -14.52
N ASP A 192 -8.33 -12.28 -13.90
CA ASP A 192 -7.08 -11.59 -13.63
C ASP A 192 -6.49 -12.07 -12.30
N THR A 193 -5.59 -13.05 -12.40
CA THR A 193 -4.89 -13.63 -11.25
C THR A 193 -4.08 -12.59 -10.49
N GLN A 194 -3.35 -11.70 -11.18
CA GLN A 194 -2.50 -10.72 -10.52
C GLN A 194 -3.34 -9.75 -9.68
N LEU A 195 -4.51 -9.37 -10.19
CA LEU A 195 -5.49 -8.56 -9.46
C LEU A 195 -5.99 -9.27 -8.20
N LEU A 196 -6.41 -10.53 -8.28
CA LEU A 196 -6.88 -11.26 -7.09
C LEU A 196 -5.74 -11.54 -6.11
N TYR A 197 -4.54 -11.86 -6.60
CA TYR A 197 -3.37 -12.02 -5.75
C TYR A 197 -3.10 -10.73 -4.97
N ASN A 198 -3.02 -9.60 -5.65
CA ASN A 198 -2.77 -8.30 -5.04
C ASN A 198 -3.79 -8.00 -3.92
N VAL A 199 -5.07 -8.24 -4.18
CA VAL A 199 -6.14 -8.01 -3.21
C VAL A 199 -6.01 -8.90 -1.95
N PHE A 200 -5.68 -10.18 -2.12
CA PHE A 200 -5.76 -11.20 -1.05
C PHE A 200 -4.41 -11.59 -0.41
N ALA A 201 -3.29 -11.28 -1.06
CA ALA A 201 -1.96 -11.72 -0.64
C ALA A 201 -1.36 -10.94 0.50
N ASP A 202 -1.69 -9.66 0.64
CA ASP A 202 -1.09 -8.86 1.69
C ASP A 202 -1.84 -8.97 3.02
N ASN A 203 -1.07 -9.12 4.09
CA ASN A 203 -1.56 -9.11 5.45
C ASN A 203 -2.10 -7.74 5.88
N THR A 204 -1.75 -6.64 5.19
CA THR A 204 -2.28 -5.30 5.52
C THR A 204 -3.64 -5.01 4.87
N SER A 205 -3.96 -5.64 3.72
CA SER A 205 -5.28 -5.51 3.07
C SER A 205 -6.32 -6.51 3.59
N ARG A 206 -5.90 -7.63 4.20
CA ARG A 206 -6.81 -8.66 4.76
C ARG A 206 -7.92 -8.13 5.66
N PRO A 207 -7.69 -7.15 6.56
CA PRO A 207 -8.76 -6.56 7.36
C PRO A 207 -9.81 -5.77 6.56
N LEU A 208 -9.50 -5.42 5.30
CA LEU A 208 -10.29 -4.55 4.42
C LEU A 208 -10.92 -5.35 3.25
N LEU A 209 -11.04 -6.68 3.42
CA LEU A 209 -11.50 -7.61 2.40
C LEU A 209 -13.03 -7.81 2.33
N GLY A 210 -13.84 -7.43 3.33
CA GLY A 210 -15.29 -7.75 3.40
C GLY A 210 -16.16 -7.25 2.22
N ASP A 211 -17.22 -6.49 2.51
CA ASP A 211 -18.18 -6.02 1.49
C ASP A 211 -17.49 -5.26 0.32
N ASP A 212 -16.35 -4.63 0.63
CA ASP A 212 -15.53 -3.83 -0.29
C ASP A 212 -14.91 -4.62 -1.45
N ILE A 213 -14.91 -5.96 -1.45
CA ILE A 213 -14.43 -6.77 -2.59
C ILE A 213 -15.52 -7.61 -3.26
N ILE A 214 -16.64 -7.85 -2.57
CA ILE A 214 -17.70 -8.71 -3.10
C ILE A 214 -18.22 -8.16 -4.43
N TRP A 215 -18.34 -6.84 -4.58
CA TRP A 215 -18.75 -6.22 -5.85
C TRP A 215 -17.84 -6.59 -7.03
N LEU A 216 -16.53 -6.72 -6.80
CA LEU A 216 -15.56 -7.09 -7.83
C LEU A 216 -15.68 -8.57 -8.18
N LEU A 217 -15.80 -9.42 -7.17
CA LEU A 217 -16.00 -10.85 -7.35
C LEU A 217 -17.30 -11.14 -8.10
N GLU A 218 -18.37 -10.43 -7.77
CA GLU A 218 -19.64 -10.44 -8.49
C GLU A 218 -19.50 -9.98 -9.94
N LEU A 219 -18.70 -8.95 -10.20
CA LEU A 219 -18.41 -8.52 -11.56
C LEU A 219 -17.67 -9.58 -12.36
N ILE A 220 -16.63 -10.17 -11.79
CA ILE A 220 -15.81 -11.25 -12.40
C ILE A 220 -16.70 -12.47 -12.67
N TYR A 221 -17.48 -12.90 -11.69
CA TYR A 221 -18.45 -13.99 -11.81
C TYR A 221 -19.47 -13.72 -12.91
N THR A 222 -20.19 -12.59 -12.83
CA THR A 222 -21.25 -12.24 -13.78
C THR A 222 -20.72 -12.21 -15.22
N HIS A 223 -19.60 -11.55 -15.47
CA HIS A 223 -19.04 -11.44 -16.83
C HIS A 223 -18.44 -12.76 -17.32
N SER A 224 -17.84 -13.58 -16.45
CA SER A 224 -17.35 -14.91 -16.85
C SER A 224 -18.50 -15.86 -17.20
N VAL A 225 -19.59 -15.86 -16.43
CA VAL A 225 -20.79 -16.65 -16.73
C VAL A 225 -21.46 -16.19 -18.01
N GLN A 226 -21.57 -14.88 -18.26
CA GLN A 226 -22.06 -14.34 -19.53
C GLN A 226 -21.23 -14.80 -20.74
N ARG A 227 -19.94 -15.08 -20.53
CA ARG A 227 -19.04 -15.66 -21.54
C ARG A 227 -19.09 -17.20 -21.61
N GLY A 228 -20.05 -17.84 -20.93
CA GLY A 228 -20.25 -19.29 -20.96
C GLY A 228 -19.34 -20.09 -20.02
N ARG A 229 -18.67 -19.43 -19.06
CA ARG A 229 -17.66 -20.05 -18.19
C ARG A 229 -18.18 -20.50 -16.82
N GLN A 230 -19.46 -20.85 -16.72
CA GLN A 230 -20.04 -21.37 -15.46
C GLN A 230 -19.33 -22.64 -14.95
N ALA A 231 -18.83 -23.49 -15.86
CA ALA A 231 -18.17 -24.73 -15.49
C ALA A 231 -16.91 -24.52 -14.64
N ASP A 232 -16.20 -23.41 -14.83
CA ASP A 232 -14.99 -23.08 -14.08
C ASP A 232 -15.30 -22.85 -12.60
N TRP A 233 -16.43 -22.23 -12.29
CA TRP A 233 -16.88 -22.00 -10.91
C TRP A 233 -17.39 -23.27 -10.21
N ASN A 234 -17.74 -24.30 -10.98
CA ASN A 234 -18.12 -25.60 -10.44
C ASN A 234 -16.90 -26.44 -10.03
N ASP A 235 -15.68 -26.05 -10.44
CA ASP A 235 -14.45 -26.65 -9.94
C ASP A 235 -14.25 -26.21 -8.47
N PRO A 236 -14.29 -27.13 -7.49
CA PRO A 236 -14.18 -26.78 -6.08
C PRO A 236 -12.84 -26.15 -5.69
N THR A 237 -11.83 -26.21 -6.57
CA THR A 237 -10.50 -25.63 -6.37
C THR A 237 -10.31 -24.29 -7.06
N TRP A 238 -11.22 -23.92 -7.97
CA TRP A 238 -11.11 -22.76 -8.87
C TRP A 238 -9.78 -22.72 -9.64
N SER A 239 -9.47 -23.81 -10.37
CA SER A 239 -8.22 -23.92 -11.14
C SER A 239 -8.06 -22.89 -12.26
N MET A 240 -9.12 -22.18 -12.65
CA MET A 240 -9.05 -21.07 -13.61
C MET A 240 -8.29 -19.85 -13.06
N LEU A 241 -8.08 -19.79 -11.74
CA LEU A 241 -7.31 -18.77 -11.04
C LEU A 241 -6.06 -19.42 -10.43
N ASP A 242 -5.00 -19.59 -11.21
CA ASP A 242 -3.74 -20.14 -10.68
C ASP A 242 -3.02 -19.09 -9.83
N MET A 243 -3.10 -19.21 -8.50
CA MET A 243 -2.44 -18.28 -7.56
C MET A 243 -0.92 -18.50 -7.45
N GLY A 244 -0.34 -19.34 -8.32
CA GLY A 244 1.08 -19.65 -8.39
C GLY A 244 1.53 -20.64 -7.31
N GLY A 245 2.58 -21.40 -7.60
CA GLY A 245 3.18 -22.33 -6.63
C GLY A 245 2.25 -23.47 -6.18
N GLY A 246 1.28 -23.85 -7.01
CA GLY A 246 0.33 -24.93 -6.72
C GLY A 246 -0.73 -24.58 -5.68
N ARG A 247 -1.01 -23.29 -5.48
CA ARG A 247 -2.04 -22.78 -4.56
C ARG A 247 -3.43 -22.88 -5.20
N PRO A 248 -4.36 -23.69 -4.66
CA PRO A 248 -5.75 -23.67 -5.14
C PRO A 248 -6.41 -22.33 -4.79
N ALA A 249 -6.92 -21.58 -5.77
CA ALA A 249 -7.52 -20.26 -5.54
C ALA A 249 -8.65 -20.30 -4.53
N ALA A 250 -9.58 -21.25 -4.66
CA ALA A 250 -10.70 -21.38 -3.73
C ALA A 250 -10.21 -21.50 -2.27
N ARG A 251 -9.17 -22.32 -2.04
CA ARG A 251 -8.58 -22.52 -0.72
C ARG A 251 -7.88 -21.26 -0.23
N TYR A 252 -7.09 -20.63 -1.10
CA TYR A 252 -6.32 -19.44 -0.79
C TYR A 252 -7.20 -18.25 -0.38
N LEU A 253 -8.25 -17.99 -1.15
CA LEU A 253 -9.18 -16.88 -0.92
C LEU A 253 -10.06 -17.13 0.31
N LEU A 254 -10.55 -18.37 0.47
CA LEU A 254 -11.38 -18.72 1.63
C LEU A 254 -10.58 -18.73 2.94
N GLU A 255 -9.30 -19.13 2.93
CA GLU A 255 -8.41 -18.97 4.09
C GLU A 255 -8.34 -17.51 4.56
N ALA A 256 -8.14 -16.57 3.62
CA ALA A 256 -8.07 -15.14 3.95
C ALA A 256 -9.39 -14.62 4.56
N ALA A 257 -10.54 -15.07 4.04
CA ALA A 257 -11.85 -14.71 4.60
C ALA A 257 -12.05 -15.28 6.02
N VAL A 258 -11.63 -16.53 6.27
CA VAL A 258 -11.74 -17.18 7.59
C VAL A 258 -10.81 -16.52 8.61
N GLU A 259 -9.55 -16.27 8.27
CA GLU A 259 -8.60 -15.61 9.17
C GLU A 259 -9.05 -14.19 9.55
N GLY A 260 -9.67 -13.47 8.62
CA GLY A 260 -10.24 -12.13 8.82
C GLY A 260 -11.66 -12.11 9.41
N ASN A 261 -12.29 -13.27 9.62
CA ASN A 261 -13.70 -13.43 10.01
C ASN A 261 -14.71 -12.71 9.10
N HIS A 262 -14.44 -12.66 7.79
CA HIS A 262 -15.31 -12.01 6.81
C HIS A 262 -16.45 -12.94 6.39
N LEU A 263 -17.51 -13.02 7.22
CA LEU A 263 -18.63 -13.95 7.03
C LEU A 263 -19.30 -13.83 5.66
N GLU A 264 -19.61 -12.62 5.21
CA GLU A 264 -20.30 -12.40 3.93
C GLU A 264 -19.43 -12.82 2.75
N LEU A 265 -18.12 -12.54 2.83
CA LEU A 265 -17.16 -12.94 1.81
C LEU A 265 -16.97 -14.45 1.76
N ALA A 266 -16.83 -15.11 2.92
CA ALA A 266 -16.75 -16.56 2.99
C ALA A 266 -18.04 -17.21 2.44
N GLN A 267 -19.20 -16.67 2.80
CA GLN A 267 -20.50 -17.11 2.28
C GLN A 267 -20.55 -16.95 0.76
N TRP A 268 -20.07 -15.83 0.23
CA TRP A 268 -19.99 -15.60 -1.20
C TRP A 268 -19.15 -16.68 -1.89
N PHE A 269 -17.92 -16.94 -1.42
CA PHE A 269 -17.06 -17.97 -2.02
C PHE A 269 -17.72 -19.36 -2.02
N LEU A 270 -18.28 -19.75 -0.88
CA LEU A 270 -18.92 -21.06 -0.70
C LEU A 270 -20.16 -21.23 -1.57
N THR A 271 -20.97 -20.17 -1.74
CA THR A 271 -22.12 -20.18 -2.65
C THR A 271 -21.72 -20.27 -4.12
N HIS A 272 -20.51 -19.80 -4.48
CA HIS A 272 -19.97 -19.83 -5.84
C HIS A 272 -19.05 -21.03 -6.10
N GLY A 273 -19.16 -22.10 -5.31
CA GLY A 273 -18.55 -23.39 -5.58
C GLY A 273 -17.20 -23.65 -4.90
N ALA A 274 -16.63 -22.68 -4.18
CA ALA A 274 -15.41 -22.92 -3.42
C ALA A 274 -15.61 -24.01 -2.37
N SER A 275 -14.70 -25.00 -2.31
CA SER A 275 -14.79 -26.07 -1.30
C SER A 275 -14.15 -25.65 0.03
N PRO A 276 -14.85 -25.80 1.17
CA PRO A 276 -14.23 -25.60 2.49
C PRO A 276 -13.21 -26.69 2.83
N ASN A 277 -13.16 -27.77 2.04
CA ASN A 277 -12.25 -28.90 2.20
C ASN A 277 -11.15 -28.94 1.13
N ALA A 278 -10.98 -27.87 0.34
CA ALA A 278 -9.91 -27.79 -0.63
C ALA A 278 -8.54 -28.01 0.07
N LEU A 279 -7.66 -28.77 -0.60
CA LEU A 279 -6.38 -29.17 -0.04
C LEU A 279 -5.51 -27.94 0.25
N SER A 280 -4.83 -27.98 1.39
CA SER A 280 -3.79 -26.99 1.72
C SER A 280 -2.62 -27.09 0.73
N TRP A 281 -1.78 -26.07 0.66
CA TRP A 281 -0.68 -25.96 -0.30
C TRP A 281 0.68 -25.78 0.41
N PRO A 282 1.81 -26.02 -0.29
CA PRO A 282 3.14 -25.82 0.27
C PRO A 282 3.35 -24.36 0.75
N GLY A 283 3.54 -24.19 2.05
CA GLY A 283 3.75 -22.87 2.67
C GLY A 283 2.48 -22.18 3.16
N SER A 284 1.31 -22.84 3.17
CA SER A 284 0.19 -22.37 4.01
C SER A 284 0.60 -22.44 5.48
N ARG A 285 0.20 -21.44 6.27
CA ARG A 285 0.36 -21.45 7.73
C ARG A 285 -0.70 -22.32 8.41
N LEU A 286 -1.79 -22.61 7.72
CA LEU A 286 -2.91 -23.39 8.22
C LEU A 286 -2.69 -24.88 7.89
N THR A 287 -2.28 -25.62 8.91
CA THR A 287 -2.07 -27.08 8.84
C THR A 287 -3.32 -27.89 9.18
N HIS A 288 -4.41 -27.22 9.54
CA HIS A 288 -5.67 -27.82 9.98
C HIS A 288 -6.86 -27.33 9.11
N THR A 289 -8.07 -27.82 9.40
CA THR A 289 -9.26 -27.47 8.61
C THR A 289 -9.66 -26.01 8.83
N LEU A 290 -10.31 -25.38 7.85
CA LEU A 290 -10.82 -24.01 8.03
C LEU A 290 -11.80 -23.90 9.20
N HIS A 291 -12.57 -24.98 9.43
CA HIS A 291 -13.47 -25.07 10.56
C HIS A 291 -12.72 -25.02 11.90
N GLU A 292 -11.62 -25.77 12.03
CA GLU A 292 -10.79 -25.69 13.25
C GLU A 292 -10.13 -24.32 13.40
N GLU A 293 -9.69 -23.67 12.32
CA GLU A 293 -9.12 -22.32 12.40
C GLU A 293 -10.17 -21.32 12.93
N ALA A 294 -11.39 -21.39 12.40
CA ALA A 294 -12.51 -20.59 12.88
C ALA A 294 -12.76 -20.83 14.39
N LEU A 295 -12.73 -22.09 14.85
CA LEU A 295 -12.87 -22.40 16.27
C LEU A 295 -11.69 -21.89 17.12
N ARG A 296 -10.45 -22.05 16.66
CA ARG A 296 -9.24 -21.56 17.36
C ARG A 296 -9.28 -20.05 17.56
N ARG A 297 -9.85 -19.31 16.61
CA ARG A 297 -10.07 -17.85 16.70
C ARG A 297 -11.35 -17.45 17.42
N GLY A 298 -12.20 -18.41 17.79
CA GLY A 298 -13.49 -18.14 18.45
C GLY A 298 -14.58 -17.62 17.50
N PHE A 299 -14.43 -17.80 16.19
CA PHE A 299 -15.37 -17.36 15.16
C PHE A 299 -16.50 -18.40 14.98
N THR A 300 -17.40 -18.50 15.97
CA THR A 300 -18.46 -19.52 15.99
C THR A 300 -19.39 -19.45 14.76
N GLU A 301 -19.82 -18.25 14.35
CA GLU A 301 -20.68 -18.10 13.18
C GLU A 301 -19.97 -18.52 11.87
N MET A 302 -18.66 -18.31 11.78
CA MET A 302 -17.84 -18.74 10.65
C MET A 302 -17.69 -20.26 10.64
N ALA A 303 -17.47 -20.88 11.81
CA ALA A 303 -17.42 -22.34 11.94
C ALA A 303 -18.77 -22.97 11.52
N ASP A 304 -19.89 -22.42 11.98
CA ASP A 304 -21.22 -22.88 11.59
C ASP A 304 -21.48 -22.69 10.10
N LEU A 305 -21.04 -21.57 9.52
CA LEU A 305 -21.10 -21.33 8.07
C LEU A 305 -20.34 -22.40 7.31
N LEU A 306 -19.10 -22.68 7.69
CA LEU A 306 -18.28 -23.71 7.04
C LEU A 306 -18.95 -25.08 7.13
N LEU A 307 -19.54 -25.46 8.28
CA LEU A 307 -20.28 -26.72 8.41
C LEU A 307 -21.52 -26.78 7.52
N ARG A 308 -22.27 -25.69 7.37
CA ARG A 308 -23.43 -25.63 6.45
C ARG A 308 -23.04 -25.94 5.00
N PHE A 309 -21.81 -25.62 4.62
CA PHE A 309 -21.24 -25.93 3.30
C PHE A 309 -20.39 -27.20 3.28
N GLY A 310 -20.51 -28.06 4.30
CA GLY A 310 -19.92 -29.39 4.32
C GLY A 310 -18.45 -29.45 4.71
N ALA A 311 -17.93 -28.45 5.43
CA ALA A 311 -16.58 -28.49 5.99
C ALA A 311 -16.37 -29.71 6.90
N THR A 312 -15.18 -30.30 6.84
CA THR A 312 -14.76 -31.37 7.74
C THR A 312 -14.58 -30.78 9.15
N PRO A 313 -15.32 -31.25 10.16
CA PRO A 313 -15.18 -30.75 11.52
C PRO A 313 -13.77 -31.04 12.03
N GLY A 314 -13.06 -30.00 12.45
CA GLY A 314 -11.78 -30.15 13.15
C GLY A 314 -11.93 -30.01 14.67
N VAL A 315 -10.89 -30.37 15.41
CA VAL A 315 -10.89 -30.46 16.88
C VAL A 315 -9.78 -29.58 17.44
N VAL A 316 -10.15 -28.56 18.22
CA VAL A 316 -9.16 -27.68 18.85
C VAL A 316 -8.44 -28.41 19.97
N ARG A 317 -7.14 -28.63 19.81
CA ARG A 317 -6.22 -29.06 20.87
C ARG A 317 -5.12 -28.03 20.95
N LEU A 318 -5.01 -27.35 22.09
CA LEU A 318 -3.92 -26.43 22.35
C LEU A 318 -2.67 -27.21 22.74
N ASP A 319 -1.54 -26.92 22.12
CA ASP A 319 -0.25 -27.36 22.62
C ASP A 319 0.21 -26.53 23.85
N ASP A 320 1.33 -26.90 24.48
CA ASP A 320 1.84 -26.19 25.68
C ASP A 320 2.20 -24.72 25.38
N ARG A 321 2.63 -24.43 24.15
CA ARG A 321 2.95 -23.07 23.69
C ARG A 321 1.68 -22.24 23.56
N GLU A 322 0.69 -22.73 22.81
CA GLU A 322 -0.62 -22.10 22.66
C GLU A 322 -1.31 -21.90 24.01
N THR A 323 -1.12 -22.83 24.94
CA THR A 323 -1.62 -22.71 26.32
C THR A 323 -0.93 -21.58 27.09
N PHE A 324 0.39 -21.38 26.90
CA PHE A 324 1.13 -20.24 27.45
C PHE A 324 0.63 -18.92 26.88
N GLU A 325 0.45 -18.83 25.56
CA GLU A 325 -0.08 -17.62 24.92
C GLU A 325 -1.49 -17.29 25.45
N ALA A 326 -2.36 -18.29 25.55
CA ALA A 326 -3.71 -18.13 26.09
C ALA A 326 -3.72 -17.73 27.57
N ALA A 327 -2.76 -18.20 28.38
CA ALA A 327 -2.59 -17.74 29.76
C ALA A 327 -2.20 -16.25 29.80
N CYS A 328 -1.25 -15.84 28.96
CA CYS A 328 -0.83 -14.44 28.86
C CYS A 328 -1.98 -13.52 28.41
N VAL A 329 -2.75 -13.91 27.38
CA VAL A 329 -3.90 -13.14 26.88
C VAL A 329 -5.01 -12.99 27.92
N ARG A 330 -5.23 -14.01 28.74
CA ARG A 330 -6.17 -13.99 29.89
C ARG A 330 -5.61 -13.31 31.13
N LEU A 331 -4.35 -12.85 31.08
CA LEU A 331 -3.62 -12.28 32.20
C LEU A 331 -3.48 -13.23 33.41
N ASP A 332 -3.53 -14.53 33.16
CA ASP A 332 -3.32 -15.57 34.18
C ASP A 332 -1.82 -15.76 34.42
N ARG A 333 -1.27 -14.86 35.24
CA ARG A 333 0.16 -14.85 35.59
C ARG A 333 0.60 -16.18 36.20
N HIS A 334 -0.21 -16.80 37.06
CA HIS A 334 0.15 -18.03 37.73
C HIS A 334 0.25 -19.19 36.74
N ALA A 335 -0.73 -19.34 35.85
CA ALA A 335 -0.67 -20.36 34.80
C ALA A 335 0.50 -20.11 33.85
N ALA A 336 0.74 -18.86 33.45
CA ALA A 336 1.88 -18.51 32.59
C ALA A 336 3.22 -18.86 33.27
N GLN A 337 3.40 -18.53 34.55
CA GLN A 337 4.60 -18.87 35.33
C GLN A 337 4.81 -20.39 35.44
N ALA A 338 3.75 -21.15 35.77
CA ALA A 338 3.84 -22.61 35.88
C ALA A 338 4.19 -23.29 34.54
N ILE A 339 3.83 -22.68 33.41
CA ILE A 339 4.26 -23.16 32.09
C ILE A 339 5.73 -22.80 31.84
N LEU A 340 6.15 -21.56 32.15
CA LEU A 340 7.54 -21.12 31.99
C LEU A 340 8.54 -21.87 32.88
N GLU A 341 8.12 -22.37 34.05
CA GLU A 341 8.95 -23.25 34.88
C GLU A 341 9.36 -24.54 34.13
N ARG A 342 8.53 -24.99 33.19
CA ARG A 342 8.77 -26.18 32.36
C ARG A 342 9.35 -25.81 30.99
N HIS A 343 9.00 -24.64 30.48
CA HIS A 343 9.32 -24.14 29.14
C HIS A 343 9.86 -22.71 29.16
N PRO A 344 11.05 -22.46 29.76
CA PRO A 344 11.62 -21.11 29.82
C PRO A 344 11.93 -20.52 28.43
N GLU A 345 12.12 -21.37 27.42
CA GLU A 345 12.35 -20.97 26.03
C GLU A 345 11.21 -20.15 25.42
N TYR A 346 9.98 -20.23 25.95
CA TYR A 346 8.84 -19.45 25.46
C TYR A 346 8.99 -17.95 25.71
N LEU A 347 9.89 -17.51 26.61
CA LEU A 347 10.25 -16.08 26.74
C LEU A 347 11.05 -15.54 25.55
N HIS A 348 11.58 -16.42 24.72
CA HIS A 348 12.27 -16.07 23.47
C HIS A 348 11.37 -16.20 22.25
N ASP A 349 10.14 -16.73 22.39
CA ASP A 349 9.15 -16.71 21.30
C ASP A 349 8.57 -15.30 21.18
N PRO A 350 8.82 -14.59 20.05
CA PRO A 350 8.30 -13.25 19.84
C PRO A 350 6.78 -13.20 19.69
N GLY A 351 6.12 -14.31 19.30
CA GLY A 351 4.71 -14.36 18.89
C GLY A 351 3.74 -13.62 19.83
N PRO A 352 3.75 -13.89 21.14
CA PRO A 352 2.89 -13.22 22.11
C PRO A 352 3.12 -11.71 22.18
N MET A 353 4.38 -11.26 22.19
CA MET A 353 4.71 -9.83 22.22
C MET A 353 4.33 -9.14 20.93
N MET A 354 4.59 -9.76 19.77
CA MET A 354 4.22 -9.17 18.48
C MET A 354 2.71 -9.03 18.34
N THR A 355 1.94 -9.99 18.86
CA THR A 355 0.47 -9.90 18.90
C THR A 355 -0.01 -8.83 19.86
N ALA A 356 0.57 -8.74 21.06
CA ALA A 356 0.23 -7.68 22.01
C ALA A 356 0.55 -6.28 21.47
N ALA A 357 1.72 -6.12 20.84
CA ALA A 357 2.15 -4.89 20.18
C ALA A 357 1.23 -4.48 19.04
N ARG A 358 0.88 -5.41 18.13
CA ARG A 358 0.00 -5.12 16.99
C ARG A 358 -1.41 -4.72 17.42
N LEU A 359 -1.90 -5.28 18.52
CA LEU A 359 -3.27 -5.04 19.03
C LEU A 359 -3.33 -3.95 20.13
N ASP A 360 -2.22 -3.26 20.40
CA ASP A 360 -2.07 -2.28 21.50
C ASP A 360 -2.55 -2.82 22.88
N ARG A 361 -2.35 -4.12 23.13
CA ARG A 361 -2.67 -4.82 24.37
C ARG A 361 -1.59 -4.58 25.43
N LEU A 362 -1.60 -3.36 25.97
CA LEU A 362 -0.68 -2.92 27.03
C LEU A 362 -0.60 -3.89 28.21
N ASP A 363 -1.73 -4.45 28.63
CA ASP A 363 -1.86 -5.40 29.73
C ASP A 363 -1.08 -6.69 29.49
N VAL A 364 -1.24 -7.28 28.30
CA VAL A 364 -0.52 -8.50 27.89
C VAL A 364 0.97 -8.22 27.71
N ALA A 365 1.32 -7.11 27.03
CA ALA A 365 2.72 -6.71 26.85
C ALA A 365 3.42 -6.49 28.21
N ALA A 366 2.75 -5.81 29.16
CA ALA A 366 3.29 -5.60 30.50
C ALA A 366 3.52 -6.93 31.23
N LEU A 367 2.55 -7.86 31.19
CA LEU A 367 2.71 -9.18 31.78
C LEU A 367 3.90 -9.93 31.18
N LEU A 368 4.06 -9.95 29.86
CA LEU A 368 5.17 -10.62 29.19
C LEU A 368 6.53 -10.07 29.65
N LEU A 369 6.67 -8.74 29.70
CA LEU A 369 7.89 -8.08 30.20
C LEU A 369 8.14 -8.39 31.68
N ASP A 370 7.09 -8.41 32.50
CA ASP A 370 7.20 -8.75 33.93
C ASP A 370 7.54 -10.24 34.15
N LEU A 371 7.23 -11.11 33.20
CA LEU A 371 7.64 -12.52 33.19
C LEU A 371 9.09 -12.72 32.71
N GLY A 372 9.76 -11.65 32.28
CA GLY A 372 11.17 -11.66 31.89
C GLY A 372 11.42 -11.68 30.37
N MET A 373 10.38 -11.51 29.54
CA MET A 373 10.57 -11.34 28.10
C MET A 373 11.32 -10.05 27.82
N SER A 374 12.29 -10.09 26.91
CA SER A 374 13.06 -8.90 26.52
C SER A 374 12.16 -7.87 25.81
N PRO A 375 12.28 -6.56 26.11
CA PRO A 375 11.63 -5.51 25.33
C PRO A 375 12.15 -5.43 23.89
N ASP A 376 13.34 -5.99 23.62
CA ASP A 376 13.98 -6.08 22.31
C ASP A 376 13.79 -7.43 21.61
N VAL A 377 12.83 -8.26 22.05
CA VAL A 377 12.51 -9.53 21.38
C VAL A 377 12.22 -9.28 19.89
N SER A 378 12.79 -10.12 19.02
CA SER A 378 12.71 -9.98 17.56
C SER A 378 12.04 -11.17 16.90
N ASP A 379 11.33 -10.93 15.81
CA ASP A 379 10.79 -11.99 14.96
C ASP A 379 11.87 -12.65 14.08
N THR A 380 11.47 -13.61 13.24
CA THR A 380 12.39 -14.31 12.34
C THR A 380 12.98 -13.42 11.23
N GLY A 381 12.38 -12.25 10.98
CA GLY A 381 12.91 -11.22 10.07
C GLY A 381 13.85 -10.23 10.78
N GLY A 382 14.00 -10.33 12.10
CA GLY A 382 14.79 -9.42 12.92
C GLY A 382 14.07 -8.14 13.31
N ALA A 383 12.79 -7.98 12.96
CA ALA A 383 11.99 -6.86 13.42
C ALA A 383 11.67 -7.03 14.92
N ARG A 384 11.95 -5.99 15.71
CA ARG A 384 11.72 -6.01 17.18
C ARG A 384 10.31 -5.58 17.54
N ALA A 385 9.89 -5.89 18.78
CA ALA A 385 8.58 -5.51 19.31
C ALA A 385 8.21 -4.02 19.09
N LEU A 386 9.20 -3.11 19.21
CA LEU A 386 8.98 -1.69 18.96
C LEU A 386 8.66 -1.35 17.50
N HIS A 387 9.20 -2.10 16.52
CA HIS A 387 8.84 -1.97 15.10
C HIS A 387 7.36 -2.33 14.88
N MET A 388 6.93 -3.46 15.44
CA MET A 388 5.55 -3.92 15.35
C MET A 388 4.56 -2.95 15.99
N ALA A 389 4.87 -2.45 17.18
CA ALA A 389 4.04 -1.45 17.86
C ALA A 389 3.97 -0.14 17.04
N ALA A 390 5.11 0.28 16.48
CA ALA A 390 5.20 1.50 15.70
C ALA A 390 4.42 1.43 14.39
N GLY A 391 4.57 0.33 13.62
CA GLY A 391 3.84 0.08 12.39
C GLY A 391 2.33 -0.14 12.58
N ALA A 392 1.87 -0.48 13.79
CA ALA A 392 0.46 -0.69 14.13
C ALA A 392 -0.22 0.50 14.84
N ASN A 393 0.46 1.65 14.99
CA ASN A 393 -0.04 2.81 15.77
C ASN A 393 -0.32 2.51 17.25
N ALA A 394 0.30 1.47 17.81
CA ALA A 394 0.05 1.00 19.16
C ALA A 394 0.80 1.86 20.19
N LEU A 395 0.31 3.08 20.41
CA LEU A 395 0.99 4.09 21.22
C LEU A 395 1.20 3.65 22.67
N ARG A 396 0.28 2.88 23.26
CA ARG A 396 0.40 2.46 24.67
C ARG A 396 1.52 1.45 24.81
N VAL A 397 1.57 0.44 23.93
CA VAL A 397 2.66 -0.54 23.92
C VAL A 397 3.99 0.11 23.52
N THR A 398 3.99 1.03 22.56
CA THR A 398 5.19 1.80 22.16
C THR A 398 5.82 2.51 23.37
N ARG A 399 5.00 3.22 24.17
CA ARG A 399 5.47 3.88 25.40
C ARG A 399 6.00 2.89 26.42
N LEU A 400 5.26 1.81 26.67
CA LEU A 400 5.69 0.77 27.60
C LEU A 400 7.05 0.18 27.20
N LEU A 401 7.25 -0.16 25.93
CA LEU A 401 8.51 -0.74 25.46
C LEU A 401 9.68 0.24 25.66
N VAL A 402 9.49 1.52 25.34
CA VAL A 402 10.49 2.57 25.59
C VAL A 402 10.76 2.75 27.09
N GLU A 403 9.72 2.78 27.93
CA GLU A 403 9.84 2.85 29.39
C GLU A 403 10.59 1.64 29.97
N ARG A 404 10.47 0.48 29.33
CA ARG A 404 11.13 -0.77 29.72
C ARG A 404 12.51 -0.95 29.06
N GLY A 405 13.00 0.05 28.34
CA GLY A 405 14.36 0.12 27.83
C GLY A 405 14.59 -0.47 26.45
N ALA A 406 13.54 -0.60 25.62
CA ALA A 406 13.70 -0.99 24.22
C ALA A 406 14.62 -0.02 23.46
N GLU A 407 15.44 -0.55 22.55
CA GLU A 407 16.30 0.25 21.69
C GLU A 407 15.46 1.05 20.67
N ILE A 408 15.48 2.37 20.76
CA ILE A 408 14.57 3.26 20.01
C ILE A 408 14.85 3.26 18.50
N ASP A 409 16.13 3.28 18.11
CA ASP A 409 16.58 3.49 16.72
C ASP A 409 17.26 2.24 16.15
N PHE A 410 16.97 1.04 16.68
CA PHE A 410 17.45 -0.21 16.08
C PHE A 410 16.94 -0.33 14.64
N ARG A 411 17.78 -0.77 13.71
CA ARG A 411 17.41 -0.95 12.30
C ARG A 411 17.16 -2.41 12.01
N ASP A 412 15.97 -2.74 11.52
CA ASP A 412 15.64 -4.12 11.19
C ASP A 412 16.46 -4.62 9.98
N PRO A 413 16.86 -5.90 9.94
CA PRO A 413 17.67 -6.43 8.83
C PRO A 413 16.95 -6.55 7.49
N ALA A 414 15.61 -6.59 7.48
CA ALA A 414 14.84 -6.82 6.25
C ALA A 414 14.72 -5.55 5.41
N TYR A 415 14.49 -4.41 6.07
CA TYR A 415 14.21 -3.13 5.43
C TYR A 415 15.14 -2.00 5.86
N ASP A 416 16.14 -2.30 6.69
CA ASP A 416 17.08 -1.29 7.20
C ASP A 416 16.28 -0.05 7.69
N ALA A 417 15.27 -0.29 8.52
CA ALA A 417 14.35 0.74 8.97
C ALA A 417 14.25 0.73 10.49
N THR A 418 14.13 1.93 11.07
CA THR A 418 13.90 2.10 12.51
C THR A 418 12.42 1.91 12.83
N PRO A 419 12.03 1.75 14.11
CA PRO A 419 10.63 1.83 14.51
C PRO A 419 9.97 3.14 14.07
N PHE A 420 10.70 4.26 14.08
CA PHE A 420 10.19 5.53 13.56
C PHE A 420 9.94 5.44 12.05
N GLY A 421 10.85 4.82 11.30
CA GLY A 421 10.67 4.53 9.86
C GLY A 421 9.45 3.65 9.58
N TRP A 422 9.19 2.62 10.39
CA TRP A 422 7.97 1.81 10.28
C TRP A 422 6.71 2.63 10.52
N ALA A 423 6.70 3.48 11.56
CA ALA A 423 5.57 4.36 11.81
C ALA A 423 5.32 5.34 10.65
N VAL A 424 6.37 5.90 10.05
CA VAL A 424 6.29 6.78 8.87
C VAL A 424 5.79 6.03 7.65
N HIS A 425 6.34 4.85 7.36
CA HIS A 425 5.97 4.03 6.22
C HIS A 425 4.48 3.68 6.25
N TYR A 426 3.97 3.21 7.39
CA TYR A 426 2.55 2.85 7.56
C TYR A 426 1.65 4.02 7.98
N ASP A 427 2.15 5.26 7.96
CA ASP A 427 1.40 6.48 8.25
C ASP A 427 0.68 6.46 9.61
N GLN A 428 1.41 6.15 10.68
CA GLN A 428 0.86 5.95 12.03
C GLN A 428 0.98 7.21 12.91
N PRO A 429 0.01 8.14 12.88
CA PRO A 429 0.19 9.51 13.38
C PRO A 429 0.51 9.60 14.86
N ARG A 430 -0.07 8.72 15.69
CA ARG A 430 0.13 8.78 17.16
C ARG A 430 1.54 8.34 17.52
N THR A 431 2.01 7.28 16.87
CA THR A 431 3.37 6.77 17.10
C THR A 431 4.42 7.67 16.45
N ILE A 432 4.18 8.21 15.24
CA ILE A 432 5.03 9.25 14.62
C ILE A 432 5.22 10.42 15.59
N GLU A 433 4.12 10.96 16.12
CA GLU A 433 4.13 12.10 17.02
C GLU A 433 4.92 11.83 18.31
N TYR A 434 4.90 10.61 18.81
CA TYR A 434 5.70 10.21 19.97
C TYR A 434 7.17 9.98 19.61
N LEU A 435 7.46 9.12 18.63
CA LEU A 435 8.81 8.71 18.27
C LEU A 435 9.63 9.87 17.69
N ARG A 436 9.02 10.80 16.95
CA ARG A 436 9.75 11.98 16.44
C ARG A 436 10.40 12.82 17.54
N ARG A 437 9.94 12.73 18.80
CA ARG A 437 10.50 13.51 19.92
C ARG A 437 11.77 12.87 20.49
N ILE A 438 11.92 11.55 20.34
CA ILE A 438 12.96 10.77 21.03
C ILE A 438 13.91 10.07 20.05
N SER A 439 13.44 9.75 18.85
CA SER A 439 14.24 9.17 17.78
C SER A 439 15.35 10.15 17.38
N ARG A 440 16.47 9.56 16.95
CA ARG A 440 17.54 10.29 16.30
C ARG A 440 17.51 10.11 14.79
N ASP A 441 16.79 9.14 14.22
CA ASP A 441 16.80 8.85 12.77
C ASP A 441 16.68 10.08 11.85
N VAL A 442 17.82 10.53 11.30
CA VAL A 442 17.91 11.78 10.51
C VAL A 442 17.22 11.67 9.16
N PHE A 443 17.09 10.46 8.60
CA PHE A 443 16.42 10.24 7.32
C PHE A 443 14.92 10.48 7.47
N ASN A 444 14.31 9.84 8.47
CA ASN A 444 12.88 9.99 8.72
C ASN A 444 12.54 11.38 9.29
N LEU A 445 13.39 11.97 10.14
CA LEU A 445 13.17 13.34 10.64
C LEU A 445 13.23 14.38 9.51
N ALA A 446 14.13 14.21 8.55
CA ALA A 446 14.24 15.05 7.37
C ALA A 446 13.02 14.88 6.44
N GLY A 447 12.73 13.65 6.01
CA GLY A 447 11.63 13.36 5.09
C GLY A 447 10.25 13.74 5.63
N THR A 448 10.05 13.71 6.96
CA THR A 448 8.80 14.17 7.59
C THR A 448 8.77 15.66 7.94
N GLY A 449 9.86 16.39 7.67
CA GLY A 449 9.94 17.83 7.89
C GLY A 449 9.97 18.23 9.37
N HIS A 450 10.46 17.37 10.25
CA HIS A 450 10.66 17.67 11.67
C HIS A 450 11.96 18.46 11.90
N VAL A 451 12.08 19.61 11.22
CA VAL A 451 13.29 20.46 11.12
C VAL A 451 13.89 20.79 12.49
N GLU A 452 13.07 21.18 13.45
CA GLU A 452 13.57 21.56 14.78
C GLU A 452 14.19 20.39 15.54
N ARG A 453 13.58 19.20 15.44
CA ARG A 453 14.18 18.00 16.03
C ARG A 453 15.45 17.61 15.29
N LEU A 454 15.43 17.65 13.96
CA LEU A 454 16.60 17.36 13.13
C LEU A 454 17.77 18.28 13.51
N ARG A 455 17.51 19.58 13.68
CA ARG A 455 18.48 20.58 14.13
C ARG A 455 19.08 20.20 15.48
N GLN A 456 18.27 19.79 16.46
CA GLN A 456 18.76 19.37 17.77
C GLN A 456 19.68 18.13 17.67
N VAL A 457 19.28 17.13 16.88
CA VAL A 457 20.06 15.91 16.68
C VAL A 457 21.40 16.23 16.00
N LEU A 458 21.39 17.00 14.91
CA LEU A 458 22.62 17.35 14.19
C LEU A 458 23.53 18.30 14.97
N SER A 459 22.97 19.14 15.84
CA SER A 459 23.78 19.98 16.74
C SER A 459 24.56 19.15 17.76
N ALA A 460 24.00 18.02 18.21
CA ALA A 460 24.66 17.11 19.14
C ALA A 460 25.56 16.08 18.42
N GLU A 461 25.12 15.59 17.26
CA GLU A 461 25.73 14.49 16.53
C GLU A 461 25.84 14.85 15.02
N PRO A 462 26.72 15.80 14.64
CA PRO A 462 26.79 16.32 13.26
C PRO A 462 27.20 15.27 12.23
N GLU A 463 27.97 14.26 12.63
CA GLU A 463 28.38 13.15 11.75
C GLU A 463 27.18 12.34 11.22
N ARG A 464 26.02 12.42 11.87
CA ARG A 464 24.81 11.73 11.41
C ARG A 464 24.29 12.27 10.08
N ALA A 465 24.62 13.51 9.72
CA ALA A 465 24.35 14.05 8.39
C ALA A 465 25.07 13.29 7.25
N LYS A 466 26.08 12.48 7.57
CA LYS A 466 26.89 11.70 6.63
C LYS A 466 26.63 10.19 6.73
N GLU A 467 25.65 9.77 7.54
CA GLU A 467 25.21 8.37 7.57
C GLU A 467 24.79 7.91 6.18
N MET A 468 25.06 6.65 5.87
CA MET A 468 24.72 6.06 4.59
C MET A 468 23.77 4.91 4.81
N HIS A 469 22.52 5.07 4.37
CA HIS A 469 21.53 3.99 4.35
C HIS A 469 21.11 3.76 2.90
N TRP A 470 20.98 2.50 2.50
CA TRP A 470 20.69 2.13 1.10
C TRP A 470 21.66 2.71 0.04
N GLY A 471 22.86 3.14 0.45
CA GLY A 471 23.85 3.78 -0.42
C GLY A 471 23.60 5.27 -0.68
N VAL A 472 22.78 5.94 0.13
CA VAL A 472 22.52 7.39 0.05
C VAL A 472 22.62 8.07 1.42
N THR A 473 22.86 9.38 1.40
CA THR A 473 22.85 10.24 2.60
C THR A 473 21.43 10.69 2.95
N PRO A 474 21.19 11.22 4.18
CA PRO A 474 19.91 11.81 4.55
C PRO A 474 19.44 12.95 3.63
N LEU A 475 20.35 13.56 2.86
CA LEU A 475 20.07 14.64 1.92
C LEU A 475 19.06 14.23 0.82
N PHE A 476 18.95 12.92 0.54
CA PHE A 476 17.97 12.38 -0.41
C PHE A 476 16.54 12.33 0.15
N CYS A 477 16.34 12.61 1.45
CA CYS A 477 15.04 12.56 2.10
C CYS A 477 14.53 13.99 2.35
N LEU A 478 13.82 14.55 1.37
CA LEU A 478 13.24 15.88 1.47
C LEU A 478 11.74 15.80 1.86
N PRO A 479 11.26 16.70 2.74
CA PRO A 479 9.84 16.85 2.99
C PRO A 479 9.13 17.48 1.79
N ASP A 480 7.82 17.22 1.66
CA ASP A 480 7.02 17.72 0.52
C ASP A 480 6.89 19.26 0.47
N ASP A 481 7.07 19.95 1.60
CA ASP A 481 7.04 21.41 1.66
C ASP A 481 8.41 21.97 1.26
N GLU A 482 8.49 22.76 0.17
CA GLU A 482 9.75 23.22 -0.40
C GLU A 482 10.52 24.17 0.52
N GLN A 483 9.81 24.96 1.34
CA GLN A 483 10.44 25.81 2.35
C GLN A 483 11.12 24.97 3.44
N ARG A 484 10.42 23.97 3.98
CA ARG A 484 11.02 23.01 4.93
C ARG A 484 12.13 22.18 4.30
N ALA A 485 11.99 21.80 3.03
CA ALA A 485 13.03 21.08 2.31
C ALA A 485 14.31 21.90 2.20
N MET A 486 14.19 23.20 1.93
CA MET A 486 15.31 24.14 1.97
C MET A 486 15.96 24.18 3.36
N GLU A 487 15.18 24.28 4.44
CA GLU A 487 15.72 24.28 5.80
C GLU A 487 16.47 22.97 6.15
N VAL A 488 15.94 21.82 5.72
CA VAL A 488 16.59 20.51 5.87
C VAL A 488 17.92 20.46 5.11
N VAL A 489 17.94 20.96 3.88
CA VAL A 489 19.16 21.01 3.04
C VAL A 489 20.22 21.88 3.69
N GLU A 490 19.87 23.06 4.18
CA GLU A 490 20.82 23.93 4.88
C GLU A 490 21.42 23.26 6.13
N LEU A 491 20.61 22.51 6.88
CA LEU A 491 21.09 21.76 8.04
C LEU A 491 22.15 20.71 7.66
N PHE A 492 21.90 19.94 6.60
CA PHE A 492 22.84 18.91 6.17
C PHE A 492 24.10 19.48 5.53
N LEU A 493 23.98 20.55 4.74
CA LEU A 493 25.13 21.24 4.16
C LEU A 493 26.01 21.88 5.23
N ALA A 494 25.42 22.46 6.29
CA ALA A 494 26.17 22.97 7.44
C ALA A 494 26.97 21.87 8.17
N CYS A 495 26.55 20.61 8.08
CA CYS A 495 27.24 19.46 8.64
C CYS A 495 28.23 18.79 7.64
N GLY A 496 28.37 19.34 6.43
CA GLY A 496 29.30 18.85 5.41
C GLY A 496 28.88 17.50 4.81
N THR A 497 27.58 17.30 4.54
CA THR A 497 27.13 16.13 3.77
C THR A 497 27.66 16.18 2.33
N ASP A 498 27.94 15.01 1.75
CA ASP A 498 28.42 14.91 0.36
C ASP A 498 27.23 15.01 -0.62
N THR A 499 27.25 16.05 -1.46
CA THR A 499 26.23 16.32 -2.47
C THR A 499 26.46 15.55 -3.78
N ALA A 500 27.66 14.98 -3.96
CA ALA A 500 28.05 14.26 -5.18
C ALA A 500 27.68 12.76 -5.15
N ILE A 501 27.19 12.25 -4.01
CA ILE A 501 26.70 10.87 -3.89
C ILE A 501 25.59 10.64 -4.92
N ARG A 502 25.64 9.48 -5.58
CA ARG A 502 24.62 9.04 -6.53
C ARG A 502 23.85 7.85 -5.97
N ASN A 503 22.53 7.92 -6.05
CA ASN A 503 21.66 6.82 -5.65
C ASN A 503 21.73 5.65 -6.65
N ARG A 504 20.94 4.60 -6.43
CA ARG A 504 20.88 3.42 -7.33
C ARG A 504 20.41 3.74 -8.75
N ALA A 505 19.70 4.84 -8.96
CA ALA A 505 19.31 5.34 -10.28
C ALA A 505 20.41 6.21 -10.94
N GLY A 506 21.56 6.37 -10.28
CA GLY A 506 22.66 7.19 -10.75
C GLY A 506 22.43 8.70 -10.56
N LEU A 507 21.42 9.12 -9.79
CA LEU A 507 21.09 10.53 -9.58
C LEU A 507 21.68 11.06 -8.28
N THR A 508 22.18 12.30 -8.31
CA THR A 508 22.53 13.09 -7.13
C THR A 508 21.29 13.61 -6.42
N ALA A 509 21.44 14.11 -5.18
CA ALA A 509 20.34 14.76 -4.46
C ALA A 509 19.80 15.98 -5.21
N GLU A 510 20.67 16.71 -5.91
CA GLU A 510 20.30 17.84 -6.78
C GLU A 510 19.42 17.39 -7.95
N GLU A 511 19.83 16.33 -8.65
CA GLU A 511 19.11 15.80 -9.81
C GLU A 511 17.75 15.22 -9.38
N CYS A 512 17.68 14.57 -8.21
CA CYS A 512 16.43 14.12 -7.59
C CYS A 512 15.50 15.30 -7.25
N ALA A 513 16.01 16.32 -6.55
CA ALA A 513 15.24 17.52 -6.21
C ALA A 513 14.68 18.21 -7.46
N ARG A 514 15.51 18.35 -8.51
CA ARG A 514 15.06 18.90 -9.79
C ARG A 514 13.97 18.03 -10.41
N LYS A 515 14.15 16.72 -10.45
CA LYS A 515 13.18 15.78 -11.04
C LYS A 515 11.81 15.88 -10.34
N GLU A 516 11.79 16.03 -9.02
CA GLU A 516 10.57 16.19 -8.20
C GLU A 516 9.99 17.62 -8.24
N GLY A 517 10.65 18.54 -8.94
CA GLY A 517 10.20 19.91 -9.13
C GLY A 517 10.58 20.87 -8.01
N PHE A 518 11.51 20.51 -7.12
CA PHE A 518 12.08 21.41 -6.11
C PHE A 518 13.19 22.28 -6.73
N GLU A 519 12.81 23.26 -7.55
CA GLU A 519 13.76 24.07 -8.33
C GLU A 519 14.70 24.91 -7.44
N GLU A 520 14.18 25.49 -6.36
CA GLU A 520 15.00 26.32 -5.47
C GLU A 520 15.99 25.45 -4.70
N VAL A 521 15.55 24.29 -4.21
CA VAL A 521 16.41 23.31 -3.53
C VAL A 521 17.47 22.76 -4.49
N ALA A 522 17.09 22.41 -5.72
CA ALA A 522 18.03 21.94 -6.71
C ALA A 522 19.10 23.00 -7.02
N ALA A 523 18.70 24.26 -7.21
CA ALA A 523 19.64 25.37 -7.41
C ALA A 523 20.59 25.55 -6.21
N ARG A 524 20.10 25.33 -4.98
CA ARG A 524 20.93 25.42 -3.77
C ARG A 524 21.98 24.31 -3.68
N LEU A 525 21.70 23.14 -4.23
CA LEU A 525 22.57 21.96 -4.24
C LEU A 525 23.62 21.98 -5.37
N GLN A 526 23.60 22.98 -6.26
CA GLN A 526 24.49 23.07 -7.43
C GLN A 526 25.96 23.45 -7.14
N PHE A 527 26.43 23.35 -5.90
CA PHE A 527 27.77 23.82 -5.51
C PHE A 527 28.54 22.81 -4.69
#